data_AF-A0A934DJC2-F1
#
_entry.id   AF-A0A934DJC2-F1
#
_cell.length_a   1.000
_cell.length_b   1.000
_cell.length_c   1.000
_cell.angle_alpha   90.00
_cell.angle_beta   90.00
_cell.angle_gamma   90.00
#
_symmetry.space_group_name_H-M   'P 1'
#
loop_
_entity.id
_entity.type
_entity.pdbx_description
1 polymer ?
#
loop_
_entity_poly.entity_id
_entity_poly.type
_entity_poly.pdbx_seq_one_letter_code
_entity_poly.pdbx_strand_id
1 'polypeptide(L)'
;MTYSDLQEALRILGVGERATLKEIRTRHRELVKRHHPDTGLTNEPDTIRNVNAAYKVLLDYVSDYRFSFAEEEFYEQNPEERIRMQFSDDPLWGKK
;
A
#
# COMPACT_ATOMS: atom_id res chain seq x y z
N MET A 1 9.85 2.77 15.99
CA MET A 1 10.15 2.27 14.64
C MET A 1 11.18 3.20 14.00
N THR A 2 12.23 2.65 13.42
CA THR A 2 13.24 3.40 12.66
C THR A 2 12.91 3.35 11.16
N TYR A 3 13.54 4.22 10.36
CA TYR A 3 13.38 4.18 8.90
C TYR A 3 13.84 2.85 8.29
N SER A 4 14.91 2.26 8.84
CA SER A 4 15.40 0.94 8.42
C SER A 4 14.36 -0.15 8.65
N ASP A 5 13.63 -0.11 9.76
CA ASP A 5 12.55 -1.08 10.05
C ASP A 5 11.42 -0.97 9.04
N LEU A 6 11.08 0.26 8.63
CA LEU A 6 10.04 0.51 7.63
C LEU A 6 10.45 -0.02 6.26
N GLN A 7 11.67 0.30 5.80
CA GLN A 7 12.18 -0.19 4.51
C GLN A 7 12.25 -1.71 4.46
N GLU A 8 12.70 -2.34 5.55
CA GLU A 8 12.75 -3.79 5.66
C GLU A 8 11.36 -4.41 5.60
N ALA A 9 10.38 -3.81 6.28
CA ALA A 9 9.00 -4.29 6.24
C ALA A 9 8.37 -4.17 4.84
N LEU A 10 8.65 -3.08 4.11
CA LEU A 10 8.23 -2.90 2.71
C LEU A 10 8.83 -3.99 1.81
N ARG A 11 10.12 -4.28 1.99
CA ARG A 11 10.86 -5.31 1.23
C ARG A 11 10.32 -6.71 1.50
N ILE A 12 10.02 -7.05 2.76
CA ILE A 12 9.45 -8.35 3.16
C ILE A 12 8.05 -8.54 2.55
N LEU A 13 7.19 -7.51 2.59
CA LEU A 13 5.85 -7.60 1.99
C LEU A 13 5.84 -7.45 0.46
N GLY A 14 6.94 -6.99 -0.14
CA GLY A 14 7.03 -6.73 -1.57
C GLY A 14 6.10 -5.60 -2.02
N VAL A 15 5.93 -4.58 -1.19
CA VAL A 15 5.14 -3.37 -1.49
C VAL A 15 6.09 -2.22 -1.84
N GLY A 16 5.68 -1.39 -2.80
CA GLY A 16 6.46 -0.21 -3.20
C GLY A 16 6.40 0.93 -2.17
N GLU A 17 7.11 2.02 -2.47
CA GLU A 17 7.14 3.22 -1.62
C GLU A 17 5.76 3.89 -1.46
N ARG A 18 4.87 3.72 -2.44
CA ARG A 18 3.48 4.14 -2.37
C ARG A 18 2.60 2.91 -2.41
N ALA A 19 1.88 2.67 -1.32
CA ALA A 19 0.93 1.57 -1.22
C ALA A 19 -0.25 1.99 -0.35
N THR A 20 -1.42 1.51 -0.72
CA THR A 20 -2.66 1.66 0.05
C THR A 20 -2.73 0.59 1.14
N LEU A 21 -3.51 0.86 2.19
CA LEU A 21 -3.81 -0.14 3.23
C LEU A 21 -4.42 -1.42 2.63
N LYS A 22 -5.20 -1.29 1.55
CA LYS A 22 -5.79 -2.41 0.82
C LYS A 22 -4.71 -3.28 0.18
N GLU A 23 -3.72 -2.69 -0.48
CA GLU A 23 -2.60 -3.42 -1.09
C GLU A 23 -1.75 -4.13 -0.04
N ILE A 24 -1.41 -3.45 1.05
CA ILE A 24 -0.66 -4.04 2.17
C ILE A 24 -1.39 -5.29 2.71
N ARG A 25 -2.71 -5.20 2.94
CA ARG A 25 -3.53 -6.33 3.41
C ARG A 25 -3.61 -7.46 2.39
N THR A 26 -3.76 -7.15 1.10
CA THR A 26 -3.81 -8.14 0.03
C THR A 26 -2.49 -8.90 -0.06
N ARG A 27 -1.36 -8.19 -0.07
CA ARG A 27 -0.02 -8.78 -0.11
C ARG A 27 0.27 -9.66 1.10
N HIS A 28 -0.09 -9.21 2.30
CA HIS A 28 0.02 -10.02 3.51
C HIS A 28 -0.75 -11.34 3.38
N ARG A 29 -2.02 -11.29 2.94
CA ARG A 29 -2.85 -12.50 2.75
C ARG A 29 -2.26 -13.44 1.70
N GLU A 30 -1.73 -12.91 0.60
CA GLU A 30 -1.07 -13.71 -0.45
C GLU A 30 0.17 -14.43 0.08
N LEU A 31 1.03 -13.72 0.83
CA LEU A 31 2.23 -14.28 1.43
C LEU A 31 1.91 -15.34 2.48
N VAL A 32 0.93 -15.08 3.36
CA VAL A 32 0.48 -16.05 4.36
C VAL A 32 -0.06 -17.31 3.69
N LYS A 33 -0.85 -17.19 2.62
CA LYS A 33 -1.34 -18.36 1.86
C LYS A 33 -0.21 -19.12 1.18
N ARG A 34 0.78 -18.42 0.64
CA ARG A 34 1.93 -19.02 -0.06
C ARG A 34 2.82 -19.82 0.88
N HIS A 35 3.09 -19.29 2.06
CA HIS A 35 4.01 -19.88 3.03
C HIS A 35 3.29 -20.71 4.12
N HIS A 36 1.97 -20.92 4.01
CA HIS A 36 1.20 -21.63 5.04
C HIS A 36 1.80 -23.02 5.33
N PRO A 37 1.96 -23.43 6.60
CA PRO A 37 2.56 -24.73 6.93
C PRO A 37 1.77 -25.92 6.33
N ASP A 38 0.45 -25.78 6.16
CA ASP A 38 -0.39 -26.82 5.56
C ASP A 38 -0.18 -27.03 4.06
N THR A 39 0.44 -26.09 3.32
CA THR A 39 0.72 -26.29 1.88
C THR A 39 1.98 -27.09 1.61
N GLY A 40 2.69 -27.57 2.65
CA GLY A 40 3.71 -28.62 2.57
C GLY A 40 4.97 -28.33 1.75
N LEU A 41 5.06 -27.15 1.10
CA LEU A 41 6.17 -26.82 0.19
C LEU A 41 7.36 -26.14 0.87
N THR A 42 7.18 -25.51 2.03
CA THR A 42 8.28 -24.80 2.71
C THR A 42 8.12 -24.91 4.23
N ASN A 43 8.94 -25.75 4.86
CA ASN A 43 9.05 -25.88 6.32
C ASN A 43 9.84 -24.69 6.91
N GLU A 44 9.45 -23.45 6.59
CA GLU A 44 10.09 -22.26 7.12
C GLU A 44 9.11 -21.44 7.96
N PRO A 45 8.82 -21.89 9.20
CA PRO A 45 7.99 -21.14 10.14
C PRO A 45 8.55 -19.73 10.43
N ASP A 46 9.86 -19.53 10.25
CA ASP A 46 10.52 -18.24 10.42
C ASP A 46 10.09 -17.23 9.35
N THR A 47 9.79 -17.69 8.13
CA THR A 47 9.40 -16.82 7.01
C THR A 47 8.01 -16.23 7.21
N ILE A 48 7.06 -17.02 7.72
CA ILE A 48 5.73 -16.50 8.12
C ILE A 48 5.84 -15.52 9.29
N ARG A 49 6.71 -15.81 10.28
CA ARG A 49 6.94 -14.92 11.41
C ARG A 49 7.46 -13.56 10.95
N ASN A 50 8.40 -13.55 10.01
CA ASN A 50 8.94 -12.32 9.43
C ASN A 50 7.86 -11.53 8.67
N VAL A 51 7.02 -12.20 7.87
CA VAL A 51 5.89 -11.56 7.16
C VAL A 51 4.89 -10.94 8.14
N ASN A 52 4.54 -11.64 9.23
CA ASN A 52 3.61 -11.10 10.23
C ASN A 52 4.22 -9.93 11.01
N ALA A 53 5.51 -9.99 11.35
CA ALA A 53 6.21 -8.89 12.01
C ALA A 53 6.27 -7.65 11.10
N ALA A 54 6.64 -7.81 9.83
CA ALA A 54 6.66 -6.74 8.85
C ALA A 54 5.27 -6.12 8.62
N TYR A 55 4.22 -6.95 8.54
CA TYR A 55 2.85 -6.47 8.42
C TYR A 55 2.43 -5.62 9.62
N LYS A 56 2.83 -6.00 10.84
CA LYS A 56 2.56 -5.22 12.05
C LYS A 56 3.25 -3.85 12.01
N VAL A 57 4.54 -3.82 11.65
CA VAL A 57 5.31 -2.57 11.51
C VAL A 57 4.64 -1.62 10.52
N LEU A 58 4.24 -2.13 9.35
CA LEU A 58 3.53 -1.33 8.36
C LEU A 58 2.17 -0.87 8.88
N LEU A 59 1.40 -1.74 9.51
CA LEU A 59 0.08 -1.40 10.03
C LEU A 59 0.15 -0.29 11.08
N ASP A 60 1.10 -0.37 12.01
CA ASP A 60 1.36 0.64 13.03
C ASP A 60 1.78 1.98 12.38
N TYR A 61 2.60 1.94 11.33
CA TYR A 61 3.00 3.15 10.59
C TYR A 61 1.82 3.82 9.88
N VAL A 62 0.98 3.06 9.14
CA VAL A 62 -0.17 3.65 8.45
C VAL A 62 -1.32 4.02 9.39
N SER A 63 -1.45 3.39 10.57
CA SER A 63 -2.51 3.75 11.52
C SER A 63 -2.31 5.12 12.15
N ASP A 64 -1.05 5.51 12.35
CA ASP A 64 -0.69 6.81 12.93
C ASP A 64 -0.52 7.89 11.85
N TYR A 65 -0.71 7.54 10.58
CA TYR A 65 -0.55 8.47 9.47
C TYR A 65 -1.61 9.57 9.52
N ARG A 66 -1.14 10.82 9.45
CA ARG A 66 -2.02 11.99 9.39
C ARG A 66 -2.46 12.21 7.96
N PHE A 67 -3.77 12.07 7.72
CA PHE A 67 -4.35 12.38 6.41
C PHE A 67 -4.40 13.89 6.19
N SER A 68 -3.93 14.33 5.03
CA SER A 68 -4.17 15.69 4.56
C SER A 68 -5.49 15.71 3.79
N PHE A 69 -6.32 16.70 4.09
CA PHE A 69 -7.56 16.99 3.35
C PHE A 69 -7.43 18.28 2.53
N ALA A 70 -6.19 18.72 2.27
CA ALA A 70 -5.92 19.84 1.37
C ALA A 70 -6.32 19.47 -0.06
N GLU A 71 -6.69 20.47 -0.85
CA GLU A 71 -7.11 20.31 -2.25
C GLU A 71 -5.99 19.71 -3.10
N GLU A 72 -4.74 20.12 -2.86
CA GLU A 72 -3.56 19.59 -3.55
C GLU A 72 -3.36 18.10 -3.27
N GLU A 73 -3.51 17.68 -2.00
CA GLU A 73 -3.44 16.25 -1.64
C GLU A 73 -4.57 15.47 -2.31
N PHE A 74 -5.78 16.03 -2.33
CA PHE A 74 -6.92 15.39 -2.99
C PHE A 74 -6.62 15.09 -4.46
N TYR A 75 -6.06 16.05 -5.21
CA TYR A 75 -5.72 15.86 -6.62
C TYR A 75 -4.51 14.95 -6.86
N GLU A 76 -3.55 14.90 -5.95
CA GLU A 76 -2.45 13.92 -5.98
C GLU A 76 -2.96 12.49 -5.75
N GLN A 77 -3.91 12.31 -4.84
CA GLN A 77 -4.53 11.01 -4.55
C GLN A 77 -5.56 10.60 -5.62
N ASN A 78 -6.14 11.57 -6.36
CA ASN A 78 -7.17 11.35 -7.38
C ASN A 78 -6.76 11.96 -8.74
N PRO A 79 -5.82 11.33 -9.48
CA PRO A 79 -5.34 11.86 -10.77
C PRO A 79 -6.45 12.09 -11.80
N GLU A 80 -7.51 11.27 -11.79
CA GLU A 80 -8.66 11.41 -12.70
C GLU A 80 -9.43 12.72 -12.46
N GLU A 81 -9.67 13.09 -11.20
CA GLU A 81 -10.33 14.36 -10.85
C GLU A 81 -9.44 15.56 -11.18
N ARG A 82 -8.12 15.40 -11.05
CA ARG A 82 -7.16 16.44 -11.49
C ARG A 82 -7.25 16.70 -12.98
N ILE A 83 -7.27 15.64 -13.79
CA ILE A 83 -7.43 15.74 -15.25
C ILE A 83 -8.79 16.36 -15.57
N ARG A 84 -9.86 15.91 -14.93
CA ARG A 84 -11.21 16.45 -15.13
C ARG A 84 -11.28 17.95 -14.86
N MET A 85 -10.67 18.43 -13.77
CA MET A 85 -10.59 19.86 -13.47
C MET A 85 -9.80 20.64 -14.53
N GLN A 86 -8.68 20.10 -15.01
CA GLN A 86 -7.84 20.77 -16.00
C GLN A 86 -8.51 20.93 -17.36
N PHE A 87 -9.37 19.99 -17.74
CA PHE A 87 -10.00 19.95 -19.07
C PHE A 87 -11.53 20.17 -19.03
N SER A 88 -12.10 20.60 -17.89
CA SER A 88 -13.56 20.82 -17.79
C SER A 88 -14.07 21.92 -18.71
N ASP A 89 -13.22 22.92 -19.02
CA ASP A 89 -13.52 24.05 -19.90
C ASP A 89 -12.87 23.93 -21.28
N ASP A 90 -12.31 22.76 -21.64
CA ASP A 90 -11.68 22.55 -22.95
C ASP A 90 -12.74 22.37 -24.05
N PRO A 91 -12.81 23.24 -25.08
CA PRO A 91 -13.76 23.13 -26.19
C PRO A 91 -13.63 21.85 -27.02
N LEU A 92 -12.53 21.10 -26.91
CA LEU A 92 -12.34 19.81 -27.58
C LEU A 92 -13.09 18.65 -26.90
N TRP A 93 -13.39 18.78 -25.60
CA TRP A 93 -14.07 17.75 -24.79
C TRP A 93 -15.39 18.23 -24.16
N GLY A 94 -15.68 19.54 -24.21
CA GLY A 94 -16.96 20.12 -23.85
C GLY A 94 -18.05 19.82 -24.88
N LYS A 95 -19.13 19.16 -24.45
CA LYS A 95 -20.31 18.90 -25.28
C LYS A 95 -20.87 20.21 -25.85
N LYS A 96 -21.12 20.20 -27.17
CA LYS A 96 -22.13 21.08 -27.80
C LYS A 96 -23.52 20.81 -27.24
#